data_AF-A0AA48LXT6-F1
#
_entry.id   AF-A0AA48LXT6-F1
#
_cell.length_a   1.000
_cell.length_b   1.000
_cell.length_c   1.000
_cell.angle_alpha   90.00
_cell.angle_beta   90.00
_cell.angle_gamma   90.00
#
_symmetry.space_group_name_H-M   'P 1'
#
loop_
_entity.id
_entity.type
_entity.pdbx_description
1 polymer ?
#
loop_
_entity_poly.entity_id
_entity_poly.type
_entity_poly.pdbx_seq_one_letter_code
_entity_poly.pdbx_strand_id
1 'polypeptide(L)'
;MERMEEQTRNSTMMMKTEDLAKLEDHPVAKLFPMLAGELRATFLATVREAGKIEVPVTLIERDGKQQRLDGRNRVALALEAGVEMIPVEIFEGDDTAALALALRRNFVRRHQVPGQRALVTARLTLKPDSEKCNLGYTPISQADAAHMAGVSRKTINVAVKVLKKAETSLIVDIEMGKTTLAQVSDYLDNQAQQKKQEAERRKDEREQAKRNAAAKAADTSEPDEGADPPDEDDAPMGEAPEPDGEAPDAGPVAEPETTPEPEPEPKTKAKKTSKAETKKTTKQKAEAEHDAPLIAKKRDADAVDAANFAADWAIGKADDPADLDRFRHAHARAVADPNAFAILRQRMTEGAGVGNGHGESKDAKIARLEQKVEQLLSGGAILIGETRTPGDIAADIRDALGNVKAERLGDVLIGNDDRADAWSDASHQDAAE
;
A
#
# COMPACT_ATOMS: atom_id res chain seq x y z
N MET A 1 34.09 -22.51 1.89
CA MET A 1 33.42 -21.21 1.72
C MET A 1 34.23 -20.30 0.80
N GLU A 2 35.55 -20.13 0.99
CA GLU A 2 36.42 -19.41 0.02
C GLU A 2 36.30 -19.90 -1.43
N ARG A 3 36.26 -21.22 -1.68
CA ARG A 3 36.07 -21.77 -3.05
C ARG A 3 34.66 -21.57 -3.64
N MET A 4 33.63 -21.30 -2.82
CA MET A 4 32.28 -20.94 -3.31
C MET A 4 32.16 -19.44 -3.59
N GLU A 5 32.85 -18.61 -2.81
CA GLU A 5 32.98 -17.17 -3.07
C GLU A 5 33.83 -16.89 -4.33
N GLU A 6 34.81 -17.75 -4.61
CA GLU A 6 35.68 -17.62 -5.78
C GLU A 6 35.00 -18.09 -7.08
N GLN A 7 34.04 -19.04 -7.01
CA GLN A 7 33.18 -19.40 -8.15
C GLN A 7 32.03 -18.41 -8.38
N THR A 8 31.72 -17.52 -7.42
CA THR A 8 30.79 -16.40 -7.65
C THR A 8 31.48 -15.12 -8.12
N ARG A 9 32.82 -15.12 -8.28
CA ARG A 9 33.53 -14.27 -9.27
C ARG A 9 33.27 -14.77 -10.71
N ASN A 10 32.03 -15.12 -11.01
CA ASN A 10 31.56 -15.43 -12.34
C ASN A 10 31.69 -14.15 -13.19
N SER A 11 32.72 -14.13 -14.04
CA SER A 11 32.89 -13.27 -15.21
C SER A 11 32.35 -11.85 -15.08
N THR A 12 32.82 -11.09 -14.08
CA THR A 12 32.65 -9.64 -14.13
C THR A 12 33.61 -9.09 -15.18
N MET A 13 33.09 -8.81 -16.37
CA MET A 13 33.86 -8.22 -17.47
C MET A 13 33.70 -6.70 -17.43
N MET A 14 34.75 -5.95 -17.78
CA MET A 14 34.63 -4.50 -17.94
C MET A 14 34.24 -4.21 -19.40
N MET A 15 33.13 -3.50 -19.60
CA MET A 15 32.73 -3.03 -20.92
C MET A 15 32.73 -1.50 -20.98
N LYS A 16 32.90 -0.96 -22.19
CA LYS A 16 32.78 0.47 -22.43
C LYS A 16 31.34 0.92 -22.22
N THR A 17 31.18 2.04 -21.53
CA THR A 17 29.86 2.66 -21.27
C THR A 17 29.11 2.96 -22.55
N GLU A 18 29.80 3.41 -23.60
CA GLU A 18 29.20 3.71 -24.90
C GLU A 18 28.62 2.47 -25.59
N ASP A 19 29.32 1.34 -25.51
CA ASP A 19 28.87 0.10 -26.11
C ASP A 19 27.70 -0.48 -25.32
N LEU A 20 27.79 -0.39 -23.99
CA LEU A 20 26.66 -0.69 -23.12
C LEU A 20 25.46 0.18 -23.40
N ALA A 21 25.61 1.47 -23.75
CA ALA A 21 24.49 2.37 -24.05
C ALA A 21 23.79 2.02 -25.37
N LYS A 22 24.50 1.44 -26.34
CA LYS A 22 23.95 1.01 -27.65
C LYS A 22 23.09 -0.26 -27.58
N LEU A 23 23.22 -1.06 -26.51
CA LEU A 23 22.43 -2.28 -26.33
C LEU A 23 20.92 -1.97 -26.21
N GLU A 24 20.09 -2.98 -26.48
CA GLU A 24 18.66 -2.89 -26.25
C GLU A 24 18.34 -3.21 -24.78
N ASP A 25 17.30 -2.55 -24.24
CA ASP A 25 16.79 -2.86 -22.90
C ASP A 25 15.85 -4.07 -22.97
N HIS A 26 16.11 -5.06 -22.11
CA HIS A 26 15.21 -6.17 -21.91
C HIS A 26 13.83 -5.68 -21.43
N PRO A 27 12.70 -6.27 -21.85
CA PRO A 27 11.37 -5.80 -21.47
C PRO A 27 11.15 -5.73 -19.95
N VAL A 28 11.70 -6.69 -19.19
CA VAL A 28 11.69 -6.65 -17.71
C VAL A 28 12.37 -5.39 -17.16
N ALA A 29 13.46 -4.92 -17.77
CA ALA A 29 14.16 -3.73 -17.31
C ALA A 29 13.33 -2.45 -17.48
N LYS A 30 12.30 -2.47 -18.33
CA LYS A 30 11.35 -1.37 -18.54
C LYS A 30 10.26 -1.29 -17.48
N LEU A 31 10.09 -2.33 -16.65
CA LEU A 31 9.16 -2.32 -15.51
C LEU A 31 9.50 -1.25 -14.49
N PHE A 32 10.79 -0.98 -14.32
CA PHE A 32 11.31 -0.02 -13.36
C PHE A 32 11.50 1.34 -14.05
N PRO A 33 10.94 2.42 -13.49
CA PRO A 33 11.12 3.76 -14.04
C PRO A 33 12.58 4.21 -13.94
N MET A 34 12.98 5.09 -14.86
CA MET A 34 14.29 5.76 -14.77
C MET A 34 14.32 6.69 -13.54
N LEU A 35 15.49 6.82 -12.91
CA LEU A 35 15.69 7.77 -11.81
C LEU A 35 15.52 9.20 -12.33
N ALA A 36 14.74 10.00 -11.60
CA ALA A 36 14.45 11.40 -11.92
C ALA A 36 14.62 12.29 -10.68
N GLY A 37 14.67 13.61 -10.91
CA GLY A 37 14.71 14.62 -9.86
C GLY A 37 15.98 14.58 -8.99
N GLU A 38 15.81 14.86 -7.70
CA GLU A 38 16.91 14.97 -6.73
C GLU A 38 17.70 13.66 -6.58
N LEU A 39 17.02 12.51 -6.58
CA LEU A 39 17.70 11.20 -6.47
C LEU A 39 18.69 10.98 -7.61
N ARG A 40 18.33 11.39 -8.83
CA ARG A 40 19.23 11.34 -9.98
C ARG A 40 20.41 12.28 -9.81
N ALA A 41 20.17 13.51 -9.35
CA ALA A 41 21.21 14.51 -9.15
C ALA A 41 22.22 14.07 -8.07
N THR A 42 21.74 13.56 -6.93
CA THR A 42 22.57 13.03 -5.85
C THR A 42 23.39 11.85 -6.34
N PHE A 43 22.78 10.89 -7.06
CA PHE A 43 23.52 9.74 -7.57
C PHE A 43 24.56 10.15 -8.62
N LEU A 44 24.25 11.10 -9.51
CA LEU A 44 25.22 11.63 -10.47
C LEU A 44 26.41 12.28 -9.77
N ALA A 45 26.16 13.07 -8.71
CA ALA A 45 27.23 13.69 -7.92
C ALA A 45 28.14 12.62 -7.29
N THR A 46 27.55 11.57 -6.70
CA THR A 46 28.33 10.45 -6.14
C THR A 46 29.14 9.71 -7.21
N VAL A 47 28.59 9.49 -8.41
CA VAL A 47 29.32 8.84 -9.51
C VAL A 47 30.47 9.72 -10.01
N ARG A 48 30.26 11.04 -10.09
CA ARG A 48 31.32 12.01 -10.46
C ARG A 48 32.42 12.08 -9.41
N GLU A 49 32.06 12.04 -8.13
CA GLU A 49 33.02 12.04 -7.01
C GLU A 49 33.82 10.74 -6.96
N ALA A 50 33.15 9.60 -7.09
CA ALA A 50 33.81 8.30 -7.07
C ALA A 50 34.61 8.00 -8.36
N GLY A 51 34.21 8.59 -9.50
CA GLY A 51 34.79 8.35 -10.81
C GLY A 51 34.60 6.93 -11.35
N LYS A 52 33.77 6.11 -10.70
CA LYS A 52 33.54 4.70 -11.05
C LYS A 52 32.16 4.22 -10.62
N ILE A 53 31.69 3.14 -11.24
CA ILE A 53 30.51 2.38 -10.81
C ILE A 53 30.98 1.03 -10.27
N GLU A 54 30.70 0.75 -9.00
CA GLU A 54 31.12 -0.51 -8.35
C GLU A 54 30.12 -1.65 -8.54
N VAL A 55 28.85 -1.33 -8.76
CA VAL A 55 27.78 -2.33 -8.91
C VAL A 55 27.65 -2.72 -10.38
N PRO A 56 27.78 -4.01 -10.74
CA PRO A 56 27.75 -4.43 -12.13
C PRO A 56 26.40 -4.17 -12.83
N VAL A 57 26.48 -3.98 -14.14
CA VAL A 57 25.33 -4.00 -15.07
C VAL A 57 25.09 -5.45 -15.48
N THR A 58 23.84 -5.86 -15.47
CA THR A 58 23.47 -7.24 -15.77
C THR A 58 23.00 -7.34 -17.20
N LEU A 59 23.65 -8.21 -17.99
CA LEU A 59 23.24 -8.52 -19.35
C LEU A 59 22.61 -9.92 -19.40
N ILE A 60 21.69 -10.11 -20.33
CA ILE A 60 21.13 -11.41 -20.69
C ILE A 60 21.30 -11.62 -22.19
N GLU A 61 21.58 -12.84 -22.61
CA GLU A 61 21.60 -13.21 -24.02
C GLU A 61 20.23 -13.80 -24.42
N ARG A 62 19.60 -13.21 -25.43
CA ARG A 62 18.29 -13.63 -25.95
C ARG A 62 18.33 -13.57 -27.47
N ASP A 63 17.93 -14.65 -28.12
CA ASP A 63 17.92 -14.76 -29.58
C ASP A 63 19.28 -14.42 -30.23
N GLY A 64 20.40 -14.77 -29.55
CA GLY A 64 21.77 -14.46 -29.98
C GLY A 64 22.17 -12.99 -29.87
N LYS A 65 21.39 -12.17 -29.15
CA LYS A 65 21.68 -10.75 -28.87
C LYS A 65 21.80 -10.50 -27.38
N GLN A 66 22.74 -9.63 -27.00
CA GLN A 66 22.86 -9.16 -25.63
C GLN A 66 21.88 -8.03 -25.36
N GLN A 67 21.13 -8.15 -24.28
CA GLN A 67 20.19 -7.13 -23.80
C GLN A 67 20.49 -6.76 -22.35
N ARG A 68 20.23 -5.50 -21.97
CA ARG A 68 20.39 -5.03 -20.59
C ARG A 68 19.22 -5.49 -19.74
N LEU A 69 19.49 -6.31 -18.73
CA LEU A 69 18.50 -6.79 -17.77
C LEU A 69 18.35 -5.85 -16.56
N ASP A 70 19.47 -5.34 -16.03
CA ASP A 70 19.50 -4.35 -14.94
C ASP A 70 20.68 -3.39 -15.12
N GLY A 71 20.54 -2.16 -14.61
CA GLY A 71 21.60 -1.15 -14.65
C GLY A 71 21.38 -0.01 -15.64
N ARG A 72 20.16 0.17 -16.18
CA ARG A 72 19.80 1.29 -17.09
C ARG A 72 20.19 2.66 -16.53
N ASN A 73 19.84 2.91 -15.27
CA ASN A 73 20.23 4.13 -14.56
C ASN A 73 21.75 4.26 -14.41
N ARG A 74 22.47 3.14 -14.18
CA ARG A 74 23.92 3.13 -14.01
C ARG A 74 24.62 3.52 -15.32
N VAL A 75 24.20 2.93 -16.44
CA VAL A 75 24.74 3.27 -17.77
C VAL A 75 24.48 4.73 -18.13
N ALA A 76 23.24 5.21 -17.92
CA ALA A 76 22.89 6.60 -18.23
C ALA A 76 23.70 7.61 -17.40
N LEU A 77 23.88 7.34 -16.11
CA LEU A 77 24.64 8.21 -15.21
C LEU A 77 26.15 8.13 -15.44
N ALA A 78 26.68 6.95 -15.75
CA ALA A 78 28.09 6.79 -16.13
C ALA A 78 28.42 7.61 -17.38
N LEU A 79 27.54 7.57 -18.39
CA LEU A 79 27.72 8.32 -19.63
C LEU A 79 27.75 9.83 -19.36
N GLU A 80 26.85 10.33 -18.51
CA GLU A 80 26.80 11.74 -18.12
C GLU A 80 27.94 12.17 -17.18
N ALA A 81 28.51 11.23 -16.42
CA ALA A 81 29.66 11.45 -15.56
C ALA A 81 31.01 11.31 -16.30
N GLY A 82 31.02 10.83 -17.55
CA GLY A 82 32.24 10.56 -18.31
C GLY A 82 33.00 9.32 -17.84
N VAL A 83 32.32 8.37 -17.18
CA VAL A 83 32.92 7.09 -16.78
C VAL A 83 33.00 6.20 -18.01
N GLU A 84 34.21 5.82 -18.43
CA GLU A 84 34.44 5.08 -19.66
C GLU A 84 34.13 3.58 -19.54
N MET A 85 34.38 2.98 -18.38
CA MET A 85 34.34 1.54 -18.17
C MET A 85 33.42 1.18 -16.99
N ILE A 86 32.55 0.19 -17.20
CA ILE A 86 31.59 -0.28 -16.19
C ILE A 86 31.74 -1.79 -16.02
N PRO A 87 31.70 -2.32 -14.79
CA PRO A 87 31.64 -3.75 -14.56
C PRO A 87 30.31 -4.32 -15.07
N VAL A 88 30.39 -5.47 -15.73
CA VAL A 88 29.27 -6.17 -16.34
C VAL A 88 29.29 -7.62 -15.90
N GLU A 89 28.11 -8.15 -15.59
CA GLU A 89 27.92 -9.58 -15.36
C GLU A 89 26.94 -10.14 -16.40
N ILE A 90 27.24 -11.34 -16.89
CA ILE A 90 26.36 -12.07 -17.80
C ILE A 90 25.46 -12.97 -16.96
N PHE A 91 24.16 -12.80 -17.11
CA PHE A 91 23.16 -13.67 -16.52
C PHE A 91 22.78 -14.77 -17.50
N GLU A 92 23.05 -16.01 -17.10
CA GLU A 92 22.63 -17.21 -17.80
C GLU A 92 21.31 -17.69 -17.20
N GLY A 93 20.21 -17.56 -17.93
CA GLY A 93 18.90 -17.99 -17.48
C GLY A 93 17.81 -17.68 -18.50
N ASP A 94 16.62 -18.22 -18.26
CA ASP A 94 15.43 -17.93 -19.06
C ASP A 94 14.78 -16.59 -18.67
N ASP A 95 13.81 -16.14 -19.46
CA ASP A 95 13.06 -14.91 -19.21
C ASP A 95 12.40 -14.89 -17.80
N THR A 96 12.00 -16.06 -17.29
CA THR A 96 11.40 -16.22 -15.95
C THR A 96 12.41 -15.97 -14.84
N ALA A 97 13.59 -16.59 -14.93
CA ALA A 97 14.68 -16.41 -13.99
C ALA A 97 15.23 -14.97 -14.07
N ALA A 98 15.25 -14.38 -15.27
CA ALA A 98 15.63 -12.99 -15.48
C ALA A 98 14.68 -12.02 -14.76
N LEU A 99 13.37 -12.26 -14.86
CA LEU A 99 12.34 -11.53 -14.15
C LEU A 99 12.51 -11.65 -12.62
N ALA A 100 12.70 -12.87 -12.12
CA ALA A 100 12.90 -13.11 -10.69
C ALA A 100 14.15 -12.40 -10.16
N LEU A 101 15.25 -12.44 -10.92
CA LEU A 101 16.49 -11.75 -10.56
C LEU A 101 16.31 -10.24 -10.53
N ALA A 102 15.70 -9.65 -11.57
CA ALA A 102 15.45 -8.22 -11.65
C ALA A 102 14.56 -7.74 -10.49
N LEU A 103 13.49 -8.47 -10.19
CA LEU A 103 12.61 -8.16 -9.05
C LEU A 103 13.37 -8.28 -7.72
N ARG A 104 14.09 -9.37 -7.50
CA ARG A 104 14.87 -9.56 -6.26
C ARG A 104 15.89 -8.45 -6.07
N ARG A 105 16.65 -8.08 -7.11
CA ARG A 105 17.68 -7.04 -7.01
C ARG A 105 17.08 -5.66 -6.75
N ASN A 106 15.94 -5.34 -7.36
CA ASN A 106 15.29 -4.04 -7.14
C ASN A 106 14.55 -3.98 -5.80
N PHE A 107 13.91 -5.07 -5.37
CA PHE A 107 13.15 -5.13 -4.10
C PHE A 107 14.03 -5.27 -2.86
N VAL A 108 15.12 -6.04 -2.95
CA VAL A 108 16.04 -6.24 -1.81
C VAL A 108 16.93 -5.03 -1.60
N ARG A 109 17.34 -4.34 -2.67
CA ARG A 109 18.40 -3.34 -2.52
C ARG A 109 17.93 -2.09 -1.79
N ARG A 110 16.77 -1.50 -2.12
CA ARG A 110 16.64 -0.05 -1.89
C ARG A 110 15.19 0.46 -1.83
N HIS A 111 14.76 0.83 -0.61
CA HIS A 111 13.77 1.89 -0.29
C HIS A 111 12.33 1.75 -0.79
N GLN A 112 11.99 0.73 -1.58
CA GLN A 112 10.62 0.60 -2.06
C GLN A 112 9.67 0.16 -0.95
N VAL A 113 8.74 1.05 -0.61
CA VAL A 113 7.65 0.73 0.31
C VAL A 113 6.79 -0.40 -0.27
N PRO A 114 6.15 -1.24 0.57
CA PRO A 114 5.35 -2.38 0.10
C PRO A 114 4.34 -2.04 -1.00
N GLY A 115 3.75 -0.83 -0.96
CA GLY A 115 2.83 -0.35 -1.99
C GLY A 115 3.46 -0.15 -3.37
N GLN A 116 4.71 0.31 -3.43
CA GLN A 116 5.45 0.47 -4.69
C GLN A 116 5.79 -0.88 -5.30
N ARG A 117 6.27 -1.84 -4.49
CA ARG A 117 6.54 -3.21 -4.95
C ARG A 117 5.29 -3.87 -5.52
N ALA A 118 4.16 -3.70 -4.82
CA ALA A 118 2.87 -4.21 -5.27
C ALA A 118 2.43 -3.59 -6.60
N LEU A 119 2.70 -2.31 -6.84
CA LEU A 119 2.38 -1.63 -8.10
C LEU A 119 3.20 -2.17 -9.27
N VAL A 120 4.51 -2.39 -9.06
CA VAL A 120 5.41 -2.96 -10.08
C VAL A 120 4.99 -4.38 -10.44
N THR A 121 4.74 -5.27 -9.47
CA THR A 121 4.32 -6.64 -9.78
C THR A 121 2.88 -6.73 -10.27
N ALA A 122 1.99 -5.81 -9.88
CA ALA A 122 0.64 -5.77 -10.42
C ALA A 122 0.60 -5.56 -11.94
N ARG A 123 1.58 -4.86 -12.53
CA ARG A 123 1.71 -4.73 -14.00
C ARG A 123 1.88 -6.08 -14.68
N LEU A 124 2.56 -7.03 -14.04
CA LEU A 124 2.78 -8.38 -14.58
C LEU A 124 1.49 -9.22 -14.59
N THR A 125 0.47 -8.83 -13.82
CA THR A 125 -0.82 -9.55 -13.76
C THR A 125 -1.83 -9.04 -14.78
N LEU A 126 -1.57 -7.87 -15.38
CA LEU A 126 -2.45 -7.27 -16.37
C LEU A 126 -2.21 -7.89 -17.75
N LYS A 127 -3.24 -7.89 -18.59
CA LYS A 127 -3.13 -8.40 -19.95
C LYS A 127 -2.19 -7.53 -20.79
N PRO A 128 -1.41 -8.14 -21.69
CA PRO A 128 -0.38 -7.46 -22.49
C PRO A 128 -0.95 -6.35 -23.40
N ASP A 129 -2.25 -6.40 -23.76
CA ASP A 129 -2.88 -5.41 -24.63
C ASP A 129 -3.27 -4.10 -23.92
N SER A 130 -3.00 -3.97 -22.63
CA SER A 130 -3.19 -2.68 -21.95
C SER A 130 -2.00 -1.78 -22.24
N GLU A 131 -2.25 -0.52 -22.64
CA GLU A 131 -1.19 0.50 -22.84
C GLU A 131 -0.25 0.62 -21.63
N LYS A 132 -0.73 0.20 -20.45
CA LYS A 132 -0.02 0.20 -19.17
C LYS A 132 0.89 -1.02 -18.96
N CYS A 133 0.83 -2.06 -19.82
CA CYS A 133 1.55 -3.33 -19.69
C CYS A 133 2.00 -3.94 -21.05
N ASN A 134 2.65 -3.16 -21.92
CA ASN A 134 3.28 -3.66 -23.15
C ASN A 134 4.62 -4.38 -22.87
N LEU A 135 4.59 -5.48 -22.13
CA LEU A 135 5.82 -6.18 -21.70
C LEU A 135 6.10 -7.47 -22.48
N GLY A 136 5.17 -7.96 -23.30
CA GLY A 136 5.36 -9.17 -24.09
C GLY A 136 5.47 -10.47 -23.29
N TYR A 137 5.11 -10.46 -21.99
CA TYR A 137 5.10 -11.64 -21.14
C TYR A 137 3.70 -12.23 -20.99
N THR A 138 3.66 -13.54 -20.71
CA THR A 138 2.45 -14.19 -20.22
C THR A 138 2.04 -13.59 -18.88
N PRO A 139 0.78 -13.16 -18.71
CA PRO A 139 0.32 -12.64 -17.42
C PRO A 139 0.53 -13.66 -16.31
N ILE A 140 1.19 -13.24 -15.23
CA ILE A 140 1.37 -14.10 -14.05
C ILE A 140 0.12 -14.03 -13.16
N SER A 141 -0.08 -15.07 -12.34
CA SER A 141 -1.18 -15.05 -11.38
C SER A 141 -0.94 -13.97 -10.31
N GLN A 142 -2.03 -13.41 -9.76
CA GLN A 142 -1.93 -12.44 -8.67
C GLN A 142 -1.31 -13.05 -7.40
N ALA A 143 -1.40 -14.37 -7.22
CA ALA A 143 -0.79 -15.07 -6.09
C ALA A 143 0.74 -15.11 -6.24
N ASP A 144 1.24 -15.43 -7.44
CA ASP A 144 2.67 -15.44 -7.72
C ASP A 144 3.24 -14.03 -7.66
N ALA A 145 2.53 -13.04 -8.22
CA ALA A 145 2.91 -11.64 -8.12
C ALA A 145 3.03 -11.15 -6.67
N ALA A 146 2.14 -11.62 -5.79
CA ALA A 146 2.17 -11.30 -4.36
C ALA A 146 3.40 -11.93 -3.67
N HIS A 147 3.69 -13.20 -3.98
CA HIS A 147 4.85 -13.91 -3.47
C HIS A 147 6.16 -13.24 -3.93
N MET A 148 6.27 -12.91 -5.22
CA MET A 148 7.44 -12.23 -5.80
C MET A 148 7.68 -10.84 -5.18
N ALA A 149 6.62 -10.10 -4.86
CA ALA A 149 6.73 -8.77 -4.22
C ALA A 149 6.89 -8.82 -2.69
N GLY A 150 6.73 -9.99 -2.06
CA GLY A 150 6.69 -10.11 -0.60
C GLY A 150 5.57 -9.28 0.01
N VAL A 151 4.36 -9.33 -0.57
CA VAL A 151 3.16 -8.61 -0.09
C VAL A 151 1.95 -9.53 -0.08
N SER A 152 0.86 -9.09 0.57
CA SER A 152 -0.39 -9.85 0.55
C SER A 152 -1.09 -9.79 -0.82
N ARG A 153 -1.84 -10.84 -1.18
CA ARG A 153 -2.71 -10.83 -2.37
C ARG A 153 -3.69 -9.64 -2.38
N LYS A 154 -4.18 -9.24 -1.20
CA LYS A 154 -5.06 -8.07 -1.06
C LYS A 154 -4.37 -6.79 -1.53
N THR A 155 -3.07 -6.63 -1.21
CA THR A 155 -2.27 -5.48 -1.65
C THR A 155 -2.11 -5.46 -3.17
N ILE A 156 -1.87 -6.60 -3.80
CA ILE A 156 -1.83 -6.72 -5.27
C ILE A 156 -3.19 -6.34 -5.89
N ASN A 157 -4.31 -6.80 -5.33
CA ASN A 157 -5.64 -6.46 -5.84
C ASN A 157 -5.91 -4.95 -5.80
N VAL A 158 -5.47 -4.28 -4.72
CA VAL A 158 -5.54 -2.82 -4.62
C VAL A 158 -4.66 -2.16 -5.68
N ALA A 159 -3.43 -2.63 -5.87
CA ALA A 159 -2.54 -2.13 -6.92
C ALA A 159 -3.10 -2.30 -8.33
N VAL A 160 -3.69 -3.46 -8.65
CA VAL A 160 -4.37 -3.71 -9.93
C VAL A 160 -5.55 -2.75 -10.13
N LYS A 161 -6.35 -2.51 -9.09
CA LYS A 161 -7.45 -1.54 -9.13
C LYS A 161 -6.95 -0.13 -9.42
N VAL A 162 -5.87 0.29 -8.76
CA VAL A 162 -5.24 1.60 -8.97
C VAL A 162 -4.71 1.71 -10.40
N LEU A 163 -3.97 0.71 -10.90
CA LEU A 163 -3.48 0.73 -12.30
C LEU A 163 -4.61 0.84 -13.34
N LYS A 164 -5.76 0.19 -13.09
CA LYS A 164 -6.91 0.23 -14.00
C LYS A 164 -7.69 1.55 -13.95
N LYS A 165 -7.90 2.12 -12.77
CA LYS A 165 -8.84 3.24 -12.57
C LYS A 165 -8.17 4.60 -12.33
N ALA A 166 -6.93 4.62 -11.83
CA ALA A 166 -6.23 5.86 -11.54
C ALA A 166 -5.69 6.53 -12.80
N GLU A 167 -5.64 7.85 -12.75
CA GLU A 167 -4.92 8.69 -13.70
C GLU A 167 -3.42 8.42 -13.63
N THR A 168 -2.72 8.61 -14.75
CA THR A 168 -1.28 8.33 -14.87
C THR A 168 -0.45 9.20 -13.91
N SER A 169 -0.89 10.43 -13.64
CA SER A 169 -0.25 11.33 -12.66
C SER A 169 -0.16 10.71 -11.26
N LEU A 170 -1.26 10.16 -10.75
CA LEU A 170 -1.32 9.52 -9.42
C LEU A 170 -0.45 8.26 -9.34
N ILE A 171 -0.34 7.51 -10.44
CA ILE A 171 0.54 6.33 -10.52
C ILE A 171 1.99 6.77 -10.37
N VAL A 172 2.40 7.82 -11.08
CA VAL A 172 3.76 8.39 -10.99
C VAL A 172 4.06 8.88 -9.57
N ASP A 173 3.10 9.52 -8.90
CA ASP A 173 3.29 9.98 -7.51
C ASP A 173 3.50 8.82 -6.53
N ILE A 174 2.84 7.67 -6.73
CA ILE A 174 3.11 6.46 -5.93
C ILE A 174 4.52 5.93 -6.22
N GLU A 175 4.92 5.85 -7.50
CA GLU A 175 6.25 5.41 -7.91
C GLU A 175 7.36 6.30 -7.34
N MET A 176 7.12 7.60 -7.28
CA MET A 176 8.02 8.57 -6.64
C MET A 176 7.98 8.54 -5.11
N GLY A 177 7.00 7.85 -4.51
CA GLY A 177 6.83 7.77 -3.06
C GLY A 177 6.22 9.01 -2.41
N LYS A 178 5.65 9.93 -3.21
CA LYS A 178 4.98 11.14 -2.72
C LYS A 178 3.62 10.82 -2.07
N THR A 179 2.95 9.79 -2.59
CA THR A 179 1.66 9.30 -2.07
C THR A 179 1.71 7.80 -1.85
N THR A 180 0.85 7.31 -0.96
CA THR A 180 0.77 5.88 -0.65
C THR A 180 -0.30 5.18 -1.47
N LEU A 181 -0.11 3.88 -1.70
CA LEU A 181 -1.09 3.04 -2.39
C LEU A 181 -2.47 3.05 -1.70
N ALA A 182 -2.49 3.10 -0.36
CA ALA A 182 -3.72 3.15 0.43
C ALA A 182 -4.50 4.46 0.20
N GLN A 183 -3.82 5.61 0.31
CA GLN A 183 -4.42 6.92 0.08
C GLN A 183 -5.06 7.04 -1.30
N VAL A 184 -4.37 6.55 -2.34
CA VAL A 184 -4.91 6.57 -3.71
C VAL A 184 -6.10 5.63 -3.85
N SER A 185 -6.09 4.45 -3.22
CA SER A 185 -7.25 3.56 -3.22
C SER A 185 -8.47 4.20 -2.56
N ASP A 186 -8.29 4.84 -1.41
CA ASP A 186 -9.37 5.49 -0.67
C ASP A 186 -9.94 6.67 -1.46
N TYR A 187 -9.08 7.46 -2.12
CA TYR A 187 -9.49 8.52 -3.03
C TYR A 187 -10.38 7.99 -4.17
N LEU A 188 -10.00 6.88 -4.80
CA LEU A 188 -10.80 6.26 -5.86
C LEU A 188 -12.15 5.72 -5.35
N ASP A 189 -12.19 5.18 -4.13
CA ASP A 189 -13.43 4.71 -3.52
C ASP A 189 -14.37 5.86 -3.18
N ASN A 190 -13.84 6.95 -2.63
CA ASN A 190 -14.61 8.15 -2.35
C ASN A 190 -15.19 8.77 -3.63
N GLN A 191 -14.40 8.86 -4.70
CA GLN A 191 -14.91 9.32 -6.00
C GLN A 191 -16.03 8.42 -6.54
N ALA A 192 -15.91 7.10 -6.41
CA ALA A 192 -16.94 6.17 -6.85
C ALA A 192 -18.23 6.31 -6.04
N GLN A 193 -18.11 6.50 -4.72
CA GLN A 193 -19.25 6.74 -3.83
C GLN A 193 -19.96 8.06 -4.14
N GLN A 194 -19.22 9.14 -4.36
CA GLN A 194 -19.79 10.44 -4.75
C GLN A 194 -20.57 10.34 -6.07
N LYS A 195 -20.00 9.69 -7.08
CA LYS A 195 -20.69 9.46 -8.37
C LYS A 195 -21.96 8.64 -8.20
N LYS A 196 -21.95 7.63 -7.32
CA LYS A 196 -23.13 6.82 -7.02
C LYS A 196 -24.22 7.64 -6.33
N GLN A 197 -23.86 8.41 -5.30
CA GLN A 197 -24.79 9.27 -4.58
C GLN A 197 -25.40 10.34 -5.49
N GLU A 198 -24.60 10.94 -6.37
CA GLU A 198 -25.11 11.91 -7.35
C GLU A 198 -26.06 11.26 -8.36
N ALA A 199 -25.75 10.04 -8.83
CA ALA A 199 -26.63 9.30 -9.71
C ALA A 199 -27.97 8.93 -9.05
N GLU A 200 -27.95 8.54 -7.77
CA GLU A 200 -29.16 8.29 -6.98
C GLU A 200 -29.97 9.58 -6.79
N ARG A 201 -29.33 10.68 -6.41
CA ARG A 201 -29.99 12.00 -6.32
C ARG A 201 -30.64 12.43 -7.62
N ARG A 202 -29.96 12.26 -8.76
CA ARG A 202 -30.52 12.58 -10.09
C ARG A 202 -31.74 11.71 -10.42
N LYS A 203 -31.79 10.46 -9.97
CA LYS A 203 -32.96 9.60 -10.14
C LYS A 203 -34.13 10.11 -9.31
N ASP A 204 -33.90 10.43 -8.04
CA ASP A 204 -34.93 10.95 -7.14
C ASP A 204 -35.47 12.30 -7.62
N GLU A 205 -34.59 13.21 -8.05
CA GLU A 205 -34.96 14.50 -8.63
C GLU A 205 -35.81 14.33 -9.90
N ARG A 206 -35.46 13.35 -10.76
CA ARG A 206 -36.25 13.02 -11.96
C ARG A 206 -37.62 12.43 -11.60
N GLU A 207 -37.70 11.57 -10.59
CA GLU A 207 -38.97 11.02 -10.12
C GLU A 207 -39.86 12.10 -9.48
N GLN A 208 -39.27 12.98 -8.68
CA GLN A 208 -39.97 14.10 -8.07
C GLN A 208 -40.47 15.09 -9.14
N ALA A 209 -39.65 15.41 -10.14
CA ALA A 209 -40.07 16.23 -11.27
C ALA A 209 -41.24 15.61 -12.04
N LYS A 210 -41.21 14.29 -12.27
CA LYS A 210 -42.34 13.56 -12.89
C LYS A 210 -43.61 13.64 -12.04
N ARG A 211 -43.51 13.45 -10.72
CA ARG A 211 -44.66 13.57 -9.80
C ARG A 211 -45.23 14.99 -9.77
N ASN A 212 -44.37 16.00 -9.74
CA ASN A 212 -44.79 17.40 -9.75
C ASN A 212 -45.44 17.78 -11.09
N ALA A 213 -44.92 17.30 -12.21
CA ALA A 213 -45.53 17.51 -13.54
C ALA A 213 -46.91 16.83 -13.63
N ALA A 214 -47.05 15.61 -13.11
CA ALA A 214 -48.34 14.91 -13.05
C ALA A 214 -49.36 15.64 -12.16
N ALA A 215 -48.94 16.14 -11.00
CA ALA A 215 -49.80 16.92 -10.12
C ALA A 215 -50.24 18.24 -10.76
N LYS A 216 -49.35 18.95 -11.46
CA LYS A 216 -49.68 20.18 -12.18
C LYS A 216 -50.66 19.93 -13.34
N ALA A 217 -50.48 18.83 -14.08
CA ALA A 217 -51.39 18.48 -15.18
C ALA A 217 -52.83 18.20 -14.69
N ALA A 218 -52.99 17.60 -13.50
CA ALA A 218 -54.29 17.35 -12.90
C ALA A 218 -55.00 18.61 -12.38
N ASP A 219 -54.24 19.67 -12.03
CA ASP A 219 -54.79 20.94 -11.54
C ASP A 219 -55.31 21.83 -12.70
N THR A 220 -54.69 21.74 -13.88
CA THR A 220 -55.11 22.47 -15.09
C THR A 220 -56.29 21.85 -15.86
N SER A 221 -56.89 20.76 -15.37
CA SER A 221 -58.08 20.15 -16.00
C SER A 221 -59.38 20.60 -15.33
N GLU A 222 -59.49 21.87 -14.94
CA GLU A 222 -60.80 22.46 -14.76
C GLU A 222 -61.49 22.46 -16.13
N PRO A 223 -62.68 21.86 -16.27
CA PRO A 223 -63.42 21.88 -17.52
C PRO A 223 -63.73 23.33 -17.85
N ASP A 224 -63.21 23.80 -18.98
CA ASP A 224 -63.66 25.02 -19.62
C ASP A 224 -65.12 24.81 -20.04
N GLU A 225 -66.05 25.07 -19.13
CA GLU A 225 -67.51 25.01 -19.32
C GLU A 225 -68.03 26.14 -20.23
N GLY A 226 -67.16 26.88 -20.94
CA GLY A 226 -67.53 28.07 -21.71
C GLY A 226 -67.16 28.09 -23.20
N ALA A 227 -66.57 27.03 -23.76
CA ALA A 227 -66.30 26.99 -25.19
C ALA A 227 -67.56 26.58 -25.97
N ASP A 228 -68.30 27.58 -26.44
CA ASP A 228 -69.37 27.40 -27.42
C ASP A 228 -68.89 26.53 -28.60
N PRO A 229 -69.74 25.62 -29.10
CA PRO A 229 -69.38 24.76 -30.23
C PRO A 229 -68.98 25.65 -31.42
N PRO A 230 -67.82 25.43 -32.05
CA PRO A 230 -67.52 26.07 -33.32
C PRO A 230 -68.58 25.63 -34.34
N ASP A 231 -69.26 26.60 -34.93
CA ASP A 231 -70.24 26.40 -36.00
C ASP A 231 -69.66 25.48 -37.09
N GLU A 232 -70.41 24.44 -37.44
CA GLU A 232 -70.03 23.33 -38.32
C GLU A 232 -69.99 23.71 -39.83
N ASP A 233 -69.93 24.99 -40.19
CA ASP A 233 -70.30 25.46 -41.54
C ASP A 233 -69.18 26.03 -42.43
N ASP A 234 -67.89 25.79 -42.15
CA ASP A 234 -66.83 26.15 -43.11
C ASP A 234 -65.71 25.11 -43.18
N ALA A 235 -65.98 24.03 -43.93
CA ALA A 235 -64.97 23.13 -44.45
C ALA A 235 -64.46 23.66 -45.80
N PRO A 236 -63.26 24.27 -45.90
CA PRO A 236 -62.60 24.44 -47.18
C PRO A 236 -62.13 23.06 -47.67
N MET A 237 -62.84 22.56 -48.69
CA MET A 237 -62.34 21.56 -49.61
C MET A 237 -61.04 22.09 -50.25
N GLY A 238 -59.87 21.63 -49.79
CA GLY A 238 -58.57 21.94 -50.38
C GLY A 238 -57.62 20.77 -50.11
N GLU A 239 -57.60 19.79 -51.01
CA GLU A 239 -56.62 19.66 -52.09
C GLU A 239 -55.45 18.78 -51.63
N ALA A 240 -55.53 17.52 -52.04
CA ALA A 240 -54.51 16.52 -51.81
C ALA A 240 -53.27 16.87 -52.66
N PRO A 241 -52.07 16.98 -52.07
CA PRO A 241 -50.84 17.01 -52.85
C PRO A 241 -50.55 15.60 -53.37
N GLU A 242 -50.51 15.47 -54.69
CA GLU A 242 -50.05 14.30 -55.44
C GLU A 242 -48.59 13.94 -55.06
N PRO A 243 -48.26 12.66 -54.84
CA PRO A 243 -46.88 12.22 -54.70
C PRO A 243 -46.29 11.89 -56.07
N ASP A 244 -45.78 12.93 -56.76
CA ASP A 244 -44.91 12.74 -57.92
C ASP A 244 -43.44 12.65 -57.49
N GLY A 245 -42.80 11.55 -57.86
CA GLY A 245 -41.43 11.59 -58.36
C GLY A 245 -40.28 11.32 -57.37
N GLU A 246 -39.71 10.13 -57.58
CA GLU A 246 -38.29 9.96 -57.94
C GLU A 246 -37.42 9.20 -56.93
N ALA A 247 -37.26 7.92 -57.22
CA ALA A 247 -36.24 7.04 -56.65
C ALA A 247 -34.83 7.48 -57.09
N PRO A 248 -33.84 7.34 -56.22
CA PRO A 248 -32.59 6.76 -56.69
C PRO A 248 -32.16 5.55 -55.87
N ASP A 249 -32.04 4.45 -56.60
CA ASP A 249 -30.88 3.57 -56.71
C ASP A 249 -30.36 2.82 -55.47
N ALA A 250 -30.13 1.54 -55.73
CA ALA A 250 -29.80 0.49 -54.80
C ALA A 250 -28.32 0.50 -54.39
N GLY A 251 -28.08 0.19 -53.11
CA GLY A 251 -26.78 -0.24 -52.60
C GLY A 251 -26.96 -1.15 -51.37
N PRO A 252 -26.13 -2.19 -51.17
CA PRO A 252 -26.62 -3.47 -50.67
C PRO A 252 -26.41 -3.71 -49.17
N VAL A 253 -27.42 -4.37 -48.58
CA VAL A 253 -27.35 -5.50 -47.63
C VAL A 253 -26.55 -5.32 -46.33
N ALA A 254 -27.26 -5.28 -45.20
CA ALA A 254 -26.81 -5.82 -43.91
C ALA A 254 -28.02 -6.31 -43.09
N GLU A 255 -27.75 -7.31 -42.25
CA GLU A 255 -28.62 -8.36 -41.68
C GLU A 255 -29.70 -7.92 -40.67
N PRO A 256 -30.71 -8.79 -40.37
CA PRO A 256 -31.79 -8.46 -39.45
C PRO A 256 -31.41 -8.72 -37.98
N GLU A 257 -31.42 -7.69 -37.15
CA GLU A 257 -31.41 -7.84 -35.69
C GLU A 257 -32.85 -8.02 -35.15
N THR A 258 -32.96 -9.05 -34.32
CA THR A 258 -34.15 -9.55 -33.63
C THR A 258 -34.66 -8.58 -32.56
N THR A 259 -35.94 -8.21 -32.65
CA THR A 259 -36.71 -7.61 -31.55
C THR A 259 -36.95 -8.61 -30.42
N PRO A 260 -36.70 -8.26 -29.14
CA PRO A 260 -37.20 -9.01 -28.00
C PRO A 260 -38.57 -8.50 -27.53
N GLU A 261 -39.40 -9.48 -27.22
CA GLU A 261 -40.75 -9.45 -26.66
C GLU A 261 -40.79 -8.80 -25.24
N PRO A 262 -41.87 -8.09 -24.85
CA PRO A 262 -41.94 -7.46 -23.54
C PRO A 262 -42.47 -8.41 -22.44
N GLU A 263 -41.70 -8.55 -21.35
CA GLU A 263 -42.13 -9.25 -20.13
C GLU A 263 -43.10 -8.41 -19.25
N PRO A 264 -43.97 -9.07 -18.44
CA PRO A 264 -45.07 -8.43 -17.73
C PRO A 264 -44.71 -7.85 -16.35
N GLU A 265 -45.43 -6.77 -15.99
CA GLU A 265 -45.29 -6.00 -14.74
C GLU A 265 -45.58 -6.79 -13.44
N PRO A 266 -44.89 -6.48 -12.32
CA PRO A 266 -45.24 -7.01 -11.01
C PRO A 266 -46.19 -6.09 -10.22
N LYS A 267 -47.25 -6.70 -9.69
CA LYS A 267 -48.27 -6.10 -8.81
C LYS A 267 -47.65 -5.54 -7.52
N THR A 268 -47.99 -4.29 -7.21
CA THR A 268 -47.60 -3.58 -5.99
C THR A 268 -48.47 -3.98 -4.78
N LYS A 269 -47.83 -4.28 -3.64
CA LYS A 269 -48.48 -4.33 -2.33
C LYS A 269 -48.04 -3.11 -1.52
N ALA A 270 -49.02 -2.28 -1.17
CA ALA A 270 -48.87 -1.11 -0.30
C ALA A 270 -48.41 -1.52 1.12
N LYS A 271 -47.41 -0.82 1.66
CA LYS A 271 -47.01 -0.93 3.08
C LYS A 271 -46.93 0.47 3.70
N LYS A 272 -47.87 0.75 4.60
CA LYS A 272 -47.87 1.89 5.52
C LYS A 272 -46.75 1.72 6.55
N THR A 273 -45.68 2.52 6.49
CA THR A 273 -44.82 2.84 7.64
C THR A 273 -43.97 4.08 7.35
N SER A 274 -44.40 5.28 7.72
CA SER A 274 -43.53 6.48 7.72
C SER A 274 -43.94 7.48 8.79
N LYS A 275 -43.57 7.18 10.04
CA LYS A 275 -43.50 8.18 11.12
C LYS A 275 -42.51 7.82 12.24
N ALA A 276 -41.96 6.61 12.23
CA ALA A 276 -40.98 6.13 13.23
C ALA A 276 -39.52 6.41 12.85
N GLU A 277 -39.18 6.48 11.56
CA GLU A 277 -37.77 6.61 11.12
C GLU A 277 -37.20 8.02 11.27
N THR A 278 -37.98 9.07 11.07
CA THR A 278 -37.53 10.47 11.24
C THR A 278 -37.25 10.86 12.70
N LYS A 279 -37.82 10.16 13.69
CA LYS A 279 -37.47 10.36 15.10
C LYS A 279 -36.17 9.64 15.49
N LYS A 280 -35.77 8.58 14.78
CA LYS A 280 -34.58 7.79 15.11
C LYS A 280 -33.28 8.51 14.73
N THR A 281 -33.26 9.18 13.57
CA THR A 281 -32.10 9.95 13.08
C THR A 281 -31.83 11.22 13.90
N THR A 282 -32.87 11.89 14.40
CA THR A 282 -32.70 13.09 15.23
C THR A 282 -32.17 12.73 16.63
N LYS A 283 -32.59 11.59 17.19
CA LYS A 283 -32.08 11.09 18.48
C LYS A 283 -30.63 10.63 18.40
N GLN A 284 -30.24 9.93 17.33
CA GLN A 284 -28.84 9.50 17.13
C GLN A 284 -27.87 10.67 16.95
N LYS A 285 -28.30 11.77 16.34
CA LYS A 285 -27.48 12.97 16.21
C LYS A 285 -27.26 13.68 17.56
N ALA A 286 -28.29 13.74 18.40
CA ALA A 286 -28.20 14.31 19.74
C ALA A 286 -27.35 13.46 20.70
N GLU A 287 -27.42 12.12 20.58
CA GLU A 287 -26.55 11.20 21.35
C GLU A 287 -25.07 11.33 20.93
N ALA A 288 -24.79 11.48 19.63
CA ALA A 288 -23.42 11.67 19.14
C ALA A 288 -22.77 13.00 19.58
N GLU A 289 -23.55 14.08 19.68
CA GLU A 289 -23.06 15.38 20.18
C GLU A 289 -22.82 15.36 21.71
N HIS A 290 -23.59 14.56 22.46
CA HIS A 290 -23.40 14.38 23.90
C HIS A 290 -22.19 13.49 24.23
N ASP A 291 -21.89 12.48 23.40
CA ASP A 291 -20.82 11.51 23.67
C ASP A 291 -19.42 11.97 23.23
N ALA A 292 -19.32 12.92 22.30
CA ALA A 292 -18.05 13.49 21.85
C ALA A 292 -17.13 14.01 23.01
N PRO A 293 -17.62 14.78 24.00
CA PRO A 293 -16.79 15.21 25.13
C PRO A 293 -16.42 14.06 26.08
N LEU A 294 -17.24 13.00 26.18
CA LEU A 294 -16.92 11.81 26.98
C LEU A 294 -15.82 10.97 26.31
N ILE A 295 -15.84 10.89 24.97
CA ILE A 295 -14.81 10.21 24.18
C ILE A 295 -13.47 10.96 24.28
N ALA A 296 -13.47 12.29 24.26
CA ALA A 296 -12.26 13.09 24.46
C ALA A 296 -11.63 12.84 25.85
N LYS A 297 -12.43 12.90 26.92
CA LYS A 297 -11.96 12.62 28.29
C LYS A 297 -11.39 11.21 28.45
N LYS A 298 -12.01 10.21 27.78
CA LYS A 298 -11.50 8.83 27.81
C LYS A 298 -10.17 8.69 27.06
N ARG A 299 -9.99 9.40 25.95
CA ARG A 299 -8.73 9.39 25.19
C ARG A 299 -7.58 9.97 25.99
N ASP A 300 -7.83 11.04 26.74
CA ASP A 300 -6.84 11.68 27.62
C ASP A 300 -6.46 10.73 28.78
N ALA A 301 -7.44 10.08 29.40
CA ALA A 301 -7.18 9.11 30.47
C ALA A 301 -6.33 7.91 29.99
N ASP A 302 -6.67 7.33 28.85
CA ASP A 302 -5.91 6.23 28.26
C ASP A 302 -4.46 6.64 27.90
N ALA A 303 -4.24 7.90 27.49
CA ALA A 303 -2.92 8.41 27.15
C ALA A 303 -2.05 8.60 28.42
N VAL A 304 -2.66 9.06 29.51
CA VAL A 304 -2.01 9.15 30.83
C VAL A 304 -1.67 7.76 31.37
N ASP A 305 -2.56 6.79 31.25
CA ASP A 305 -2.30 5.40 31.67
C ASP A 305 -1.17 4.77 30.85
N ALA A 306 -1.13 5.03 29.54
CA ALA A 306 -0.04 4.62 28.67
C ALA A 306 1.30 5.25 29.08
N ALA A 307 1.32 6.54 29.42
CA ALA A 307 2.51 7.23 29.91
C ALA A 307 3.02 6.66 31.24
N ASN A 308 2.13 6.36 32.19
CA ASN A 308 2.50 5.76 33.46
C ASN A 308 3.08 4.35 33.27
N PHE A 309 2.43 3.52 32.45
CA PHE A 309 2.93 2.17 32.14
C PHE A 309 4.31 2.21 31.47
N ALA A 310 4.50 3.08 30.48
CA ALA A 310 5.78 3.23 29.81
C ALA A 310 6.88 3.71 30.76
N ALA A 311 6.56 4.64 31.67
CA ALA A 311 7.51 5.11 32.67
C ALA A 311 7.90 4.01 33.66
N ASP A 312 6.94 3.25 34.20
CA ASP A 312 7.19 2.17 35.15
C ASP A 312 8.01 1.02 34.52
N TRP A 313 7.75 0.68 33.25
CA TRP A 313 8.56 -0.29 32.51
C TRP A 313 9.98 0.22 32.28
N ALA A 314 10.15 1.48 31.87
CA ALA A 314 11.47 2.08 31.59
C ALA A 314 12.37 2.17 32.83
N ILE A 315 11.79 2.31 34.02
CA ILE A 315 12.53 2.33 35.31
C ILE A 315 12.65 0.95 35.95
N GLY A 316 12.26 -0.12 35.26
CA GLY A 316 12.43 -1.50 35.72
C GLY A 316 11.49 -1.92 36.85
N LYS A 317 10.27 -1.35 36.91
CA LYS A 317 9.22 -1.81 37.83
C LYS A 317 8.30 -2.88 37.23
N ALA A 318 8.44 -3.16 35.93
CA ALA A 318 7.70 -4.20 35.23
C ALA A 318 8.71 -5.15 34.55
N ASP A 319 8.75 -6.40 35.00
CA ASP A 319 9.79 -7.36 34.64
C ASP A 319 9.31 -8.47 33.67
N ASP A 320 8.13 -8.34 33.07
CA ASP A 320 7.59 -9.35 32.14
C ASP A 320 8.09 -9.11 30.70
N PRO A 321 8.80 -10.06 30.06
CA PRO A 321 9.18 -9.99 28.65
C PRO A 321 7.98 -9.85 27.69
N ALA A 322 6.78 -10.34 28.07
CA ALA A 322 5.56 -10.19 27.29
C ALA A 322 5.06 -8.73 27.21
N ASP A 323 5.57 -7.85 28.09
CA ASP A 323 5.18 -6.44 28.13
C ASP A 323 5.94 -5.54 27.13
N LEU A 324 6.90 -6.05 26.35
CA LEU A 324 7.67 -5.22 25.40
C LEU A 324 6.78 -4.62 24.28
N ASP A 325 5.86 -5.39 23.73
CA ASP A 325 4.94 -4.88 22.69
C ASP A 325 3.89 -3.94 23.29
N ARG A 326 3.49 -4.18 24.54
CA ARG A 326 2.62 -3.28 25.30
C ARG A 326 3.34 -1.96 25.59
N PHE A 327 4.63 -2.01 25.93
CA PHE A 327 5.49 -0.85 26.13
C PHE A 327 5.63 -0.05 24.84
N ARG A 328 5.90 -0.71 23.70
CA ARG A 328 5.98 -0.04 22.38
C ARG A 328 4.71 0.73 22.05
N HIS A 329 3.55 0.11 22.24
CA HIS A 329 2.25 0.76 22.00
C HIS A 329 1.98 1.90 22.99
N ALA A 330 2.29 1.70 24.28
CA ALA A 330 2.09 2.70 25.32
C ALA A 330 3.00 3.92 25.13
N HIS A 331 4.28 3.69 24.83
CA HIS A 331 5.26 4.73 24.53
C HIS A 331 4.87 5.54 23.29
N ALA A 332 4.52 4.86 22.19
CA ALA A 332 4.07 5.54 20.96
C ALA A 332 2.84 6.42 21.21
N ARG A 333 1.89 5.94 22.02
CA ARG A 333 0.68 6.70 22.38
C ARG A 333 1.01 7.90 23.29
N ALA A 334 1.92 7.74 24.25
CA ALA A 334 2.35 8.81 25.14
C ALA A 334 3.12 9.91 24.42
N VAL A 335 3.97 9.57 23.44
CA VAL A 335 4.73 10.56 22.64
C VAL A 335 3.82 11.37 21.71
N ALA A 336 2.70 10.79 21.25
CA ALA A 336 1.75 11.48 20.37
C ALA A 336 0.91 12.54 21.10
N ASP A 337 0.82 12.50 22.43
CA ASP A 337 0.06 13.44 23.25
C ASP A 337 1.00 14.32 24.12
N PRO A 338 0.99 15.66 23.97
CA PRO A 338 1.91 16.54 24.70
C PRO A 338 1.83 16.44 26.24
N ASN A 339 0.62 16.21 26.79
CA ASN A 339 0.43 16.11 28.24
C ASN A 339 0.90 14.74 28.75
N ALA A 340 0.60 13.66 28.02
CA ALA A 340 1.08 12.32 28.36
C ALA A 340 2.62 12.25 28.29
N PHE A 341 3.23 12.90 27.30
CA PHE A 341 4.68 12.97 27.17
C PHE A 341 5.35 13.72 28.33
N ALA A 342 4.73 14.81 28.80
CA ALA A 342 5.21 15.53 29.99
C ALA A 342 5.15 14.65 31.25
N ILE A 343 4.09 13.86 31.42
CA ILE A 343 3.95 12.91 32.54
C ILE A 343 5.00 11.79 32.46
N LEU A 344 5.21 11.22 31.26
CA LEU A 344 6.25 10.22 31.01
C LEU A 344 7.63 10.75 31.40
N ARG A 345 7.99 11.96 30.97
CA ARG A 345 9.26 12.62 31.35
C ARG A 345 9.37 12.87 32.84
N GLN A 346 8.33 13.41 33.47
CA GLN A 346 8.31 13.67 34.91
C GLN A 346 8.54 12.37 35.70
N ARG A 347 7.84 11.28 35.35
CA ARG A 347 7.98 9.99 36.01
C ARG A 347 9.34 9.34 35.80
N MET A 348 9.91 9.42 34.60
CA MET A 348 11.29 8.96 34.36
C MET A 348 12.29 9.78 35.19
N THR A 349 12.04 11.08 35.38
CA THR A 349 12.88 11.96 36.20
C THR A 349 12.77 11.62 37.70
N GLU A 350 11.57 11.33 38.19
CA GLU A 350 11.32 10.91 39.57
C GLU A 350 11.92 9.51 39.86
N GLY A 351 11.82 8.58 38.92
CA GLY A 351 12.40 7.24 39.02
C GLY A 351 13.93 7.21 38.93
N ALA A 352 14.54 8.15 38.21
CA ALA A 352 16.01 8.25 38.08
C ALA A 352 16.74 8.75 39.34
N GLY A 353 16.01 9.06 40.43
CA GLY A 353 16.55 9.79 41.58
C GLY A 353 16.34 9.16 42.95
N VAL A 354 17.03 8.05 43.28
CA VAL A 354 17.61 7.79 44.63
C VAL A 354 18.88 6.94 44.49
N GLY A 355 19.97 7.56 44.03
CA GLY A 355 21.30 6.96 44.07
C GLY A 355 22.35 8.06 44.05
N ASN A 356 22.91 8.39 45.21
CA ASN A 356 24.01 9.35 45.38
C ASN A 356 25.34 8.79 44.82
N GLY A 357 25.33 8.37 43.56
CA GLY A 357 26.49 7.88 42.83
C GLY A 357 26.88 8.85 41.71
N HIS A 358 27.93 9.64 41.97
CA HIS A 358 28.88 10.24 41.02
C HIS A 358 28.32 11.07 39.84
N GLY A 359 28.44 12.40 39.96
CA GLY A 359 28.86 13.34 38.90
C GLY A 359 27.95 13.62 37.70
N GLU A 360 27.00 12.77 37.37
CA GLU A 360 26.16 12.94 36.16
C GLU A 360 24.92 13.79 36.47
N SER A 361 24.67 14.83 35.66
CA SER A 361 23.49 15.70 35.83
C SER A 361 22.20 14.92 35.56
N LYS A 362 21.08 15.35 36.17
CA LYS A 362 19.77 14.72 35.96
C LYS A 362 19.39 14.69 34.47
N ASP A 363 19.69 15.76 33.74
CA ASP A 363 19.39 15.87 32.32
C ASP A 363 20.22 14.90 31.47
N ALA A 364 21.48 14.63 31.85
CA ALA A 364 22.32 13.64 31.15
C ALA A 364 21.80 12.21 31.34
N LYS A 365 21.30 11.88 32.54
CA LYS A 365 20.66 10.57 32.81
C LYS A 365 19.37 10.38 32.00
N ILE A 366 18.55 11.43 31.90
CA ILE A 366 17.32 11.41 31.09
C ILE A 366 17.67 11.22 29.61
N ALA A 367 18.63 11.98 29.08
CA ALA A 367 19.06 11.86 27.70
C ALA A 367 19.59 10.45 27.37
N ARG A 368 20.32 9.83 28.30
CA ARG A 368 20.81 8.45 28.15
C ARG A 368 19.67 7.42 28.16
N LEU A 369 18.64 7.61 28.99
CA LEU A 369 17.46 6.75 29.02
C LEU A 369 16.63 6.90 27.74
N GLU A 370 16.40 8.13 27.27
CA GLU A 370 15.72 8.41 26.00
C GLU A 370 16.47 7.75 24.83
N GLN A 371 17.80 7.87 24.77
CA GLN A 371 18.64 7.23 23.76
C GLN A 371 18.56 5.70 23.81
N LYS A 372 18.53 5.10 25.01
CA LYS A 372 18.44 3.64 25.17
C LYS A 372 17.06 3.10 24.79
N VAL A 373 15.99 3.83 25.10
CA VAL A 373 14.63 3.53 24.63
C VAL A 373 14.57 3.61 23.10
N GLU A 374 15.16 4.64 22.49
CA GLU A 374 15.21 4.78 21.03
C GLU A 374 16.00 3.64 20.36
N GLN A 375 17.10 3.18 20.98
CA GLN A 375 17.86 2.01 20.51
C GLN A 375 17.05 0.71 20.57
N LEU A 376 16.27 0.50 21.64
CA LEU A 376 15.40 -0.67 21.78
C LEU A 376 14.22 -0.64 20.79
N LEU A 377 13.69 0.55 20.49
CA LEU A 377 12.60 0.75 19.54
C LEU A 377 13.04 0.64 18.08
N SER A 378 14.26 1.08 17.76
CA SER A 378 14.83 1.02 16.40
C SER A 378 15.31 -0.38 15.98
N GLY A 379 15.17 -1.40 16.85
CA GLY A 379 15.53 -2.78 16.52
C GLY A 379 17.04 -3.00 16.37
N GLY A 380 17.86 -2.12 16.96
CA GLY A 380 19.33 -2.08 16.79
C GLY A 380 20.12 -3.28 17.37
N ALA A 381 19.47 -4.36 17.77
CA ALA A 381 20.14 -5.60 18.22
C ALA A 381 20.39 -6.62 17.09
N ILE A 382 20.17 -6.25 15.83
CA ILE A 382 20.50 -7.10 14.68
C ILE A 382 21.57 -6.40 13.84
N LEU A 383 22.81 -6.30 14.35
CA LEU A 383 23.98 -5.99 13.49
C LEU A 383 25.36 -6.27 14.12
N ILE A 384 25.46 -7.13 15.12
CA ILE A 384 26.73 -7.76 15.50
C ILE A 384 26.43 -9.24 15.73
N GLY A 385 27.13 -10.13 15.05
CA GLY A 385 26.85 -11.57 14.93
C GLY A 385 27.04 -12.40 16.21
N GLU A 386 26.55 -11.92 17.35
CA GLU A 386 26.48 -12.67 18.60
C GLU A 386 25.01 -12.95 18.91
N THR A 387 24.64 -14.23 18.95
CA THR A 387 23.33 -14.67 19.47
C THR A 387 23.30 -14.43 20.97
N ARG A 388 22.92 -13.22 21.38
CA ARG A 388 22.68 -12.92 22.79
C ARG A 388 21.30 -13.42 23.18
N THR A 389 21.25 -14.21 24.24
CA THR A 389 20.01 -14.70 24.83
C THR A 389 19.33 -13.58 25.62
N PRO A 390 18.02 -13.66 25.86
CA PRO A 390 17.33 -12.75 26.77
C PRO A 390 17.97 -12.66 28.17
N GLY A 391 18.67 -13.72 28.61
CA GLY A 391 19.45 -13.73 29.85
C GLY A 391 20.68 -12.83 29.83
N ASP A 392 21.36 -12.72 28.69
CA ASP A 392 22.54 -11.87 28.52
C ASP A 392 22.16 -10.38 28.55
N ILE A 393 21.00 -10.04 27.97
CA ILE A 393 20.44 -8.69 28.01
C ILE A 393 20.05 -8.31 29.45
N ALA A 394 19.44 -9.24 30.20
CA ALA A 394 19.07 -9.02 31.60
C ALA A 394 20.30 -8.90 32.52
N ALA A 395 21.39 -9.61 32.22
CA ALA A 395 22.65 -9.50 32.95
C ALA A 395 23.33 -8.14 32.72
N ASP A 396 23.39 -7.65 31.48
CA ASP A 396 23.93 -6.33 31.15
C ASP A 396 23.13 -5.18 31.79
N ILE A 397 21.80 -5.35 31.91
CA ILE A 397 20.93 -4.40 32.61
C ILE A 397 21.23 -4.41 34.12
N ARG A 398 21.44 -5.59 34.71
CA ARG A 398 21.78 -5.75 36.13
C ARG A 398 23.14 -5.14 36.48
N ASP A 399 24.13 -5.36 35.63
CA ASP A 399 25.48 -4.79 35.78
C ASP A 399 25.48 -3.26 35.62
N ALA A 400 24.68 -2.73 34.68
CA ALA A 400 24.57 -1.30 34.45
C ALA A 400 23.82 -0.54 35.56
N LEU A 401 22.96 -1.22 36.33
CA LEU A 401 22.16 -0.59 37.38
C LEU A 401 22.84 -0.60 38.76
N GLY A 402 23.94 -1.33 38.92
CA GLY A 402 24.70 -1.41 40.17
C GLY A 402 23.95 -2.15 41.28
N ASN A 403 24.68 -2.89 42.12
CA ASN A 403 24.13 -3.73 43.18
C ASN A 403 23.25 -2.97 44.18
N VAL A 404 21.95 -2.93 43.92
CA VAL A 404 20.92 -2.70 44.95
C VAL A 404 20.40 -4.06 45.38
N LYS A 405 21.08 -4.62 46.40
CA LYS A 405 20.70 -5.78 47.22
C LYS A 405 20.11 -6.99 46.47
N ALA A 406 21.02 -7.87 46.05
CA ALA A 406 20.73 -9.28 45.90
C ALA A 406 20.42 -9.91 47.26
N GLU A 407 19.15 -10.16 47.56
CA GLU A 407 18.69 -11.22 48.46
C GLU A 407 17.19 -11.47 48.21
N ARG A 408 16.86 -12.72 47.87
CA ARG A 408 15.55 -13.30 47.46
C ARG A 408 15.21 -13.25 45.97
N LEU A 409 15.75 -14.23 45.22
CA LEU A 409 14.94 -15.20 44.45
C LEU A 409 15.87 -16.28 43.85
N GLY A 410 16.37 -17.18 44.70
CA GLY A 410 16.53 -18.58 44.31
C GLY A 410 15.25 -19.28 44.77
N ASP A 411 14.71 -20.18 43.94
CA ASP A 411 13.54 -21.03 44.19
C ASP A 411 12.19 -20.58 43.59
N VAL A 412 12.09 -20.40 42.26
CA VAL A 412 10.81 -20.59 41.51
C VAL A 412 11.02 -21.14 40.09
N LEU A 413 12.03 -21.98 39.85
CA LEU A 413 12.20 -22.65 38.53
C LEU A 413 12.67 -24.09 38.67
N ILE A 414 11.92 -24.92 39.38
CA ILE A 414 11.85 -26.37 39.11
C ILE A 414 10.41 -26.82 39.35
N GLY A 415 9.74 -27.30 38.31
CA GLY A 415 8.44 -27.97 38.41
C GLY A 415 7.62 -27.93 37.14
N ASN A 416 7.78 -28.99 36.33
CA ASN A 416 6.74 -29.76 35.62
C ASN A 416 5.86 -29.02 34.59
N ASP A 417 5.58 -29.51 33.37
CA ASP A 417 5.57 -30.86 32.82
C ASP A 417 5.67 -30.83 31.29
N ASP A 418 6.45 -31.78 30.76
CA ASP A 418 6.11 -32.78 29.75
C ASP A 418 5.30 -32.39 28.50
N ARG A 419 6.03 -32.24 27.39
CA ARG A 419 5.63 -32.74 26.05
C ARG A 419 6.78 -32.57 25.04
N ALA A 420 7.78 -33.46 25.11
CA ALA A 420 8.79 -33.56 24.07
C ALA A 420 9.41 -34.97 24.02
N ASP A 421 8.59 -36.00 23.82
CA ASP A 421 9.05 -37.34 23.45
C ASP A 421 8.06 -37.98 22.48
N ALA A 422 8.24 -37.68 21.18
CA ALA A 422 7.85 -38.54 20.06
C ALA A 422 8.20 -37.82 18.74
N TRP A 423 9.43 -38.04 18.24
CA TRP A 423 9.79 -38.10 16.80
C TRP A 423 11.31 -37.90 16.59
N SER A 424 12.10 -38.83 17.12
CA SER A 424 13.50 -39.00 16.70
C SER A 424 13.85 -40.48 16.76
N ASP A 425 13.28 -41.26 15.84
CA ASP A 425 13.82 -42.58 15.47
C ASP A 425 13.27 -42.99 14.09
N ALA A 426 13.97 -42.55 13.05
CA ALA A 426 13.97 -43.15 11.72
C ALA A 426 15.27 -42.76 11.00
N SER A 427 16.37 -43.31 11.52
CA SER A 427 17.64 -43.56 10.81
C SER A 427 17.37 -44.11 9.40
N HIS A 428 17.89 -43.50 8.34
CA HIS A 428 19.24 -43.80 7.81
C HIS A 428 19.63 -45.27 7.92
N GLN A 429 19.07 -46.08 7.02
CA GLN A 429 19.69 -47.28 6.47
C GLN A 429 19.34 -47.33 4.99
N ASP A 430 20.38 -47.40 4.15
CA ASP A 430 20.46 -48.03 2.83
C ASP A 430 21.28 -47.21 1.82
N ALA A 431 22.60 -47.44 1.88
CA ALA A 431 23.51 -47.34 0.74
C ALA A 431 24.73 -48.24 1.00
N ALA A 432 24.67 -49.50 0.54
CA ALA A 432 25.79 -50.32 0.05
C ALA A 432 25.36 -51.79 -0.15
N GLU A 433 24.86 -52.12 -1.34
CA GLU A 433 25.30 -53.25 -2.21
C GLU A 433 24.51 -53.23 -3.54
#